data_AF-A0A943FQZ9-F1
#
_entry.id   AF-A0A943FQZ9-F1
#
_cell.length_a   1.000
_cell.length_b   1.000
_cell.length_c   1.000
_cell.angle_alpha   90.00
_cell.angle_beta   90.00
_cell.angle_gamma   90.00
#
_symmetry.space_group_name_H-M   'P 1'
#
loop_
_entity.id
_entity.type
_entity.pdbx_description
1 polymer ?
#
loop_
_entity_poly.entity_id
_entity_poly.type
_entity_poly.pdbx_seq_one_letter_code
_entity_poly.pdbx_strand_id
1 'polypeptide(L)'
;MRLSNVAKRVFSVALAATVAASSIVAVPQVSKKADAASSATAYLCFASKGYNGVLSNHNVSDRSKGVMNGNKKTSISGIKLSNATIKKGKFTVTVSASGAKLKSFAKDKGWNSIYVDTSLAGKDKKKLKVTSATLKIDGKTVKTVKKPTLTPDPGAKQDFTQVMVVNTWNKYSEKKYKAASCKKMPKKSISVTISGTLK
;
A
#
# COMPACT_ATOMS: atom_id res chain seq x y z
N MET A 1 15.78 109.02 -13.79
CA MET A 1 14.88 108.26 -12.90
C MET A 1 15.47 106.85 -12.79
N ARG A 2 16.35 106.55 -11.83
CA ARG A 2 16.11 105.93 -10.50
C ARG A 2 15.37 104.57 -10.54
N LEU A 3 15.99 103.57 -9.86
CA LEU A 3 15.45 102.34 -9.23
C LEU A 3 15.23 101.11 -10.16
N SER A 4 15.44 99.83 -9.82
CA SER A 4 16.02 99.10 -8.67
C SER A 4 15.91 97.57 -8.92
N ASN A 5 17.00 96.83 -8.71
CA ASN A 5 17.17 95.53 -8.02
C ASN A 5 16.03 94.48 -7.80
N VAL A 6 16.45 93.20 -8.01
CA VAL A 6 16.22 91.96 -7.19
C VAL A 6 15.18 90.89 -7.63
N ALA A 7 15.67 89.64 -7.62
CA ALA A 7 15.14 88.35 -8.04
C ALA A 7 14.11 87.67 -7.10
N LYS A 8 13.39 86.64 -7.60
CA LYS A 8 12.72 85.55 -6.81
C LYS A 8 12.64 84.24 -7.64
N ARG A 9 13.38 83.18 -7.26
CA ARG A 9 12.99 81.93 -6.54
C ARG A 9 12.14 80.96 -7.40
N VAL A 10 12.69 79.88 -7.98
CA VAL A 10 13.08 78.55 -7.41
C VAL A 10 11.91 77.80 -6.74
N PHE A 11 11.53 76.65 -7.32
CA PHE A 11 11.14 75.46 -6.56
C PHE A 11 11.57 74.19 -7.32
N SER A 12 12.59 73.53 -6.77
CA SER A 12 13.02 72.17 -7.09
C SER A 12 12.11 71.19 -6.34
N VAL A 13 11.67 70.13 -7.01
CA VAL A 13 11.03 68.97 -6.36
C VAL A 13 12.11 67.91 -6.15
N ALA A 14 12.31 67.52 -4.90
CA ALA A 14 13.31 66.56 -4.46
C ALA A 14 12.73 65.12 -4.36
N LEU A 15 13.55 64.19 -4.85
CA LEU A 15 13.96 62.88 -4.29
C LEU A 15 12.98 62.02 -3.47
N ALA A 16 12.83 60.76 -3.90
CA ALA A 16 13.05 59.58 -3.04
C ALA A 16 13.23 58.31 -3.90
N ALA A 17 14.47 57.81 -3.99
CA ALA A 17 14.76 56.47 -4.48
C ALA A 17 15.04 55.57 -3.28
N THR A 18 14.20 54.55 -3.07
CA THR A 18 14.38 53.59 -1.98
C THR A 18 15.29 52.46 -2.45
N VAL A 19 16.48 52.34 -1.83
CA VAL A 19 17.38 51.20 -1.97
C VAL A 19 17.04 50.19 -0.88
N ALA A 20 16.62 48.98 -1.25
CA ALA A 20 16.54 47.86 -0.32
C ALA A 20 17.76 46.95 -0.53
N ALA A 21 18.58 46.90 0.52
CA ALA A 21 19.85 46.20 0.58
C ALA A 21 19.69 44.67 0.47
N SER A 22 20.62 44.06 -0.27
CA SER A 22 20.84 42.62 -0.36
C SER A 22 21.30 42.04 0.97
N SER A 23 20.49 41.16 1.57
CA SER A 23 20.95 40.16 2.53
C SER A 23 20.57 38.77 2.01
N ILE A 24 21.54 38.11 1.38
CA ILE A 24 21.43 36.69 1.05
C ILE A 24 21.63 35.95 2.37
N VAL A 25 20.56 35.83 3.15
CA VAL A 25 20.51 34.83 4.21
C VAL A 25 20.53 33.49 3.49
N ALA A 26 21.66 32.79 3.58
CA ALA A 26 21.73 31.38 3.22
C ALA A 26 20.76 30.63 4.14
N VAL A 27 19.51 30.52 3.70
CA VAL A 27 18.53 29.62 4.30
C VAL A 27 19.22 28.26 4.32
N PRO A 28 19.28 27.55 5.47
CA PRO A 28 19.71 26.17 5.44
C PRO A 28 18.82 25.49 4.42
N GLN A 29 19.39 25.03 3.31
CA GLN A 29 18.70 24.05 2.49
C GLN A 29 18.50 22.86 3.42
N VAL A 30 17.34 22.82 4.07
CA VAL A 30 16.79 21.61 4.65
C VAL A 30 16.71 20.68 3.46
N SER A 31 17.77 19.91 3.27
CA SER A 31 17.79 18.81 2.34
C SER A 31 16.55 18.00 2.69
N LYS A 32 15.50 18.13 1.88
CA LYS A 32 14.32 17.27 1.93
C LYS A 32 14.86 15.87 1.66
N LYS A 33 15.24 15.21 2.74
CA LYS A 33 15.57 13.79 2.75
C LYS A 33 14.38 13.11 2.09
N ALA A 34 14.64 12.45 0.96
CA ALA A 34 13.61 11.86 0.12
C ALA A 34 12.59 11.08 0.97
N ASP A 35 11.32 11.38 0.70
CA ASP A 35 10.12 10.93 1.38
C ASP A 35 10.13 9.40 1.56
N ALA A 36 10.32 8.95 2.80
CA ALA A 36 10.20 7.54 3.15
C ALA A 36 8.72 7.28 3.40
N ALA A 37 8.09 6.37 2.64
CA ALA A 37 6.73 5.92 2.86
C ALA A 37 6.49 5.70 4.37
N SER A 38 5.89 6.69 5.03
CA SER A 38 5.69 6.72 6.49
C SER A 38 4.74 5.61 6.93
N SER A 39 3.97 5.10 5.96
CA SER A 39 3.13 3.93 6.07
C SER A 39 2.91 3.27 4.70
N ALA A 40 2.42 2.04 4.73
CA ALA A 40 1.84 1.36 3.58
C ALA A 40 0.51 0.74 4.00
N THR A 41 -0.52 0.80 3.16
CA THR A 41 -1.76 0.07 3.44
C THR A 41 -1.61 -1.37 2.98
N ALA A 42 -2.14 -2.30 3.77
CA ALA A 42 -2.16 -3.73 3.54
C ALA A 42 -3.58 -4.21 3.28
N TYR A 43 -3.72 -5.12 2.31
CA TYR A 43 -5.00 -5.59 1.79
C TYR A 43 -4.98 -7.10 1.61
N LEU A 44 -6.04 -7.77 2.04
CA LEU A 44 -6.18 -9.20 1.78
C LEU A 44 -6.60 -9.41 0.32
N CYS A 45 -5.88 -10.26 -0.41
CA CYS A 45 -6.26 -10.70 -1.75
C CYS A 45 -6.24 -12.23 -1.79
N PHE A 46 -7.17 -12.81 -2.54
CA PHE A 46 -7.27 -14.26 -2.70
C PHE A 46 -8.04 -14.63 -3.95
N ALA A 47 -7.80 -15.85 -4.42
CA ALA A 47 -8.61 -16.53 -5.41
C ALA A 47 -8.75 -17.99 -5.02
N SER A 48 -9.99 -18.45 -4.83
CA SER A 48 -10.27 -19.88 -4.67
C SER A 48 -9.99 -20.64 -5.96
N LYS A 49 -9.78 -21.97 -5.88
CA LYS A 49 -9.38 -22.79 -7.04
C LYS A 49 -10.35 -22.67 -8.22
N GLY A 50 -11.65 -22.65 -7.93
CA GLY A 50 -12.72 -22.52 -8.92
C GLY A 50 -13.13 -21.08 -9.19
N TYR A 51 -12.38 -20.08 -8.69
CA TYR A 51 -12.70 -18.65 -8.79
C TYR A 51 -14.11 -18.28 -8.28
N ASN A 52 -14.73 -19.09 -7.41
CA ASN A 52 -16.01 -18.73 -6.82
C ASN A 52 -15.90 -17.62 -5.76
N GLY A 53 -14.68 -17.33 -5.29
CA GLY A 53 -14.35 -16.16 -4.49
C GLY A 53 -13.01 -15.57 -4.92
N VAL A 54 -13.05 -14.35 -5.43
CA VAL A 54 -11.87 -13.59 -5.88
C VAL A 54 -11.91 -12.21 -5.24
N LEU A 55 -10.77 -11.75 -4.73
CA LEU A 55 -10.55 -10.36 -4.39
C LEU A 55 -9.21 -9.94 -4.98
N SER A 56 -9.29 -9.16 -6.06
CA SER A 56 -8.15 -8.72 -6.87
C SER A 56 -7.27 -7.71 -6.14
N ASN A 57 -6.03 -7.54 -6.61
CA ASN A 57 -5.09 -6.54 -6.11
C ASN A 57 -5.53 -5.10 -6.48
N HIS A 58 -4.84 -4.09 -5.94
CA HIS A 58 -5.21 -2.68 -6.15
C HIS A 58 -5.04 -2.15 -7.58
N ASN A 59 -4.36 -2.86 -8.46
CA ASN A 59 -4.16 -2.47 -9.86
C ASN A 59 -5.28 -2.94 -10.79
N VAL A 60 -6.26 -3.67 -10.26
CA VAL A 60 -7.43 -4.11 -11.02
C VAL A 60 -8.63 -3.25 -10.61
N SER A 61 -9.33 -2.72 -11.59
CA SER A 61 -10.60 -1.96 -11.41
C SER A 61 -11.65 -2.72 -10.57
N ASP A 62 -11.51 -4.05 -10.47
CA ASP A 62 -12.38 -4.93 -9.70
C ASP A 62 -12.28 -4.76 -8.18
N ARG A 63 -11.26 -4.08 -7.64
CA ARG A 63 -11.15 -3.96 -6.18
C ARG A 63 -12.29 -3.15 -5.54
N SER A 64 -12.84 -2.19 -6.27
CA SER A 64 -14.05 -1.45 -5.86
C SER A 64 -15.28 -2.35 -5.75
N LYS A 65 -15.30 -3.47 -6.48
CA LYS A 65 -16.38 -4.47 -6.47
C LYS A 65 -16.33 -5.40 -5.26
N GLY A 66 -15.31 -5.30 -4.43
CA GLY A 66 -15.10 -6.15 -3.27
C GLY A 66 -14.82 -7.60 -3.67
N VAL A 67 -15.35 -8.55 -2.91
CA VAL A 67 -15.21 -9.98 -3.23
C VAL A 67 -16.20 -10.34 -4.34
N MET A 68 -15.73 -11.02 -5.37
CA MET A 68 -16.51 -11.36 -6.56
C MET A 68 -16.45 -12.85 -6.90
N ASN A 69 -17.43 -13.32 -7.66
CA ASN A 69 -17.29 -14.57 -8.41
C ASN A 69 -16.48 -14.27 -9.68
N GLY A 70 -15.26 -14.80 -9.77
CA GLY A 70 -14.33 -14.52 -10.85
C GLY A 70 -14.76 -15.05 -12.21
N ASN A 71 -15.61 -16.08 -12.26
CA ASN A 71 -16.15 -16.62 -13.51
C ASN A 71 -17.32 -15.78 -14.01
N LYS A 72 -18.22 -15.40 -13.11
CA LYS A 72 -19.42 -14.60 -13.44
C LYS A 72 -19.14 -13.10 -13.51
N LYS A 73 -17.99 -12.66 -13.02
CA LYS A 73 -17.59 -11.24 -12.89
C LYS A 73 -18.57 -10.40 -12.05
N THR A 74 -19.27 -11.02 -11.10
CA THR A 74 -20.28 -10.37 -10.26
C THR A 74 -19.83 -10.29 -8.80
N SER A 75 -20.13 -9.16 -8.14
CA SER A 75 -19.86 -8.97 -6.71
C SER A 75 -20.67 -9.93 -5.84
N ILE A 76 -20.06 -10.35 -4.74
CA ILE A 76 -20.67 -11.16 -3.69
C ILE A 76 -20.92 -10.22 -2.51
N SER A 77 -22.15 -9.73 -2.40
CA SER A 77 -22.57 -8.87 -1.30
C SER A 77 -22.51 -9.58 0.05
N GLY A 78 -22.37 -8.82 1.14
CA GLY A 78 -22.38 -9.35 2.51
C GLY A 78 -21.05 -9.95 2.99
N ILE A 79 -19.95 -9.74 2.25
CA ILE A 79 -18.59 -9.99 2.73
C ILE A 79 -17.95 -8.65 3.09
N LYS A 80 -17.58 -8.49 4.37
CA LYS A 80 -16.90 -7.32 4.90
C LYS A 80 -15.39 -7.50 4.79
N LEU A 81 -14.70 -6.47 4.31
CA LEU A 81 -13.25 -6.45 4.19
C LEU A 81 -12.65 -5.53 5.26
N SER A 82 -11.53 -5.95 5.84
CA SER A 82 -10.76 -5.16 6.79
C SER A 82 -9.33 -5.05 6.29
N ASN A 83 -8.94 -3.81 6.02
CA ASN A 83 -7.60 -3.42 5.61
C ASN A 83 -6.83 -2.94 6.84
N ALA A 84 -5.51 -2.84 6.73
CA ALA A 84 -4.68 -2.35 7.81
C ALA A 84 -3.59 -1.40 7.31
N THR A 85 -3.07 -0.56 8.20
CA THR A 85 -1.93 0.33 7.90
C THR A 85 -0.67 -0.21 8.55
N ILE A 86 0.32 -0.52 7.73
CA ILE A 86 1.69 -0.81 8.15
C ILE A 86 2.37 0.52 8.42
N LYS A 87 2.68 0.81 9.68
CA LYS A 87 3.46 2.00 10.04
C LYS A 87 4.96 1.68 9.94
N LYS A 88 5.76 2.72 9.73
CA LYS A 88 7.22 2.65 9.85
C LYS A 88 7.63 2.03 11.19
N GLY A 89 8.72 1.26 11.18
CA GLY A 89 9.22 0.51 12.34
C GLY A 89 8.68 -0.92 12.39
N LYS A 90 8.71 -1.53 13.59
CA LYS A 90 8.17 -2.88 13.81
C LYS A 90 6.64 -2.84 13.70
N PHE A 91 6.07 -3.82 13.02
CA PHE A 91 4.62 -3.91 12.87
C PHE A 91 4.12 -5.34 13.08
N THR A 92 2.86 -5.44 13.48
CA THR A 92 2.02 -6.62 13.32
C THR A 92 0.64 -6.13 12.94
N VAL A 93 0.16 -6.52 11.76
CA VAL A 93 -1.13 -6.09 11.23
C VAL A 93 -1.92 -7.28 10.71
N THR A 94 -3.24 -7.20 10.81
CA THR A 94 -4.15 -8.25 10.32
C THR A 94 -5.08 -7.66 9.28
N VAL A 95 -5.18 -8.32 8.14
CA VAL A 95 -6.18 -8.05 7.10
C VAL A 95 -7.14 -9.22 7.01
N SER A 96 -8.42 -8.96 6.74
CA SER A 96 -9.43 -10.02 6.78
C SER A 96 -10.60 -9.81 5.82
N ALA A 97 -11.27 -10.90 5.50
CA ALA A 97 -12.60 -10.93 4.93
C ALA A 97 -13.51 -11.75 5.84
N SER A 98 -14.72 -11.26 6.12
CA SER A 98 -15.69 -11.94 6.99
C SER A 98 -17.11 -11.83 6.48
N GLY A 99 -17.94 -12.83 6.76
CA GLY A 99 -19.33 -12.86 6.35
C GLY A 99 -19.79 -14.28 6.00
N ALA A 100 -21.08 -14.56 6.21
CA ALA A 100 -21.66 -15.88 5.98
C ALA A 100 -21.60 -16.33 4.50
N LYS A 101 -21.45 -15.38 3.55
CA LYS A 101 -21.36 -15.67 2.11
C LYS A 101 -20.02 -16.31 1.71
N LEU A 102 -19.00 -16.27 2.56
CA LEU A 102 -17.74 -17.01 2.36
C LEU A 102 -17.97 -18.53 2.27
N LYS A 103 -19.03 -19.06 2.88
CA LYS A 103 -19.40 -20.49 2.77
C LYS A 103 -19.59 -20.96 1.31
N SER A 104 -19.89 -20.05 0.38
CA SER A 104 -20.05 -20.38 -1.04
C SER A 104 -18.75 -20.90 -1.69
N PHE A 105 -17.60 -20.68 -1.05
CA PHE A 105 -16.29 -21.11 -1.56
C PHE A 105 -15.98 -22.56 -1.21
N ALA A 106 -16.78 -23.21 -0.35
CA ALA A 106 -16.52 -24.56 0.16
C ALA A 106 -16.33 -25.62 -0.96
N LYS A 107 -17.04 -25.47 -2.08
CA LYS A 107 -16.97 -26.39 -3.22
C LYS A 107 -15.64 -26.37 -3.97
N ASP A 108 -14.81 -25.33 -3.80
CA ASP A 108 -13.57 -25.16 -4.57
C ASP A 108 -12.41 -26.01 -4.02
N LYS A 109 -12.54 -26.51 -2.78
CA LYS A 109 -11.60 -27.45 -2.13
C LYS A 109 -10.12 -27.00 -2.18
N GLY A 110 -9.85 -25.70 -2.31
CA GLY A 110 -8.51 -25.15 -2.33
C GLY A 110 -8.43 -23.73 -2.89
N TRP A 111 -7.20 -23.26 -3.01
CA TRP A 111 -6.88 -21.88 -3.39
C TRP A 111 -5.88 -21.85 -4.55
N ASN A 112 -6.09 -20.90 -5.46
CA ASN A 112 -5.07 -20.52 -6.43
C ASN A 112 -4.08 -19.54 -5.81
N SER A 113 -4.59 -18.60 -5.01
CA SER A 113 -3.76 -17.62 -4.31
C SER A 113 -4.40 -17.10 -3.03
N ILE A 114 -3.54 -16.78 -2.05
CA ILE A 114 -3.82 -15.99 -0.84
C ILE A 114 -2.57 -15.16 -0.58
N TYR A 115 -2.70 -13.84 -0.53
CA TYR A 115 -1.58 -12.95 -0.26
C TYR A 115 -2.06 -11.64 0.37
N VAL A 116 -1.12 -10.91 0.96
CA VAL A 116 -1.36 -9.54 1.41
C VAL A 116 -0.73 -8.59 0.40
N ASP A 117 -1.57 -7.86 -0.31
CA ASP A 117 -1.15 -6.80 -1.21
C ASP A 117 -0.86 -5.53 -0.41
N THR A 118 0.08 -4.73 -0.88
CA THR A 118 0.45 -3.48 -0.19
C THR A 118 0.46 -2.31 -1.16
N SER A 119 0.20 -1.10 -0.64
CA SER A 119 0.37 0.14 -1.40
C SER A 119 1.83 0.53 -1.64
N LEU A 120 2.79 -0.32 -1.24
CA LEU A 120 4.21 -0.08 -1.43
C LEU A 120 4.59 -0.43 -2.87
N ALA A 121 5.22 0.50 -3.57
CA ALA A 121 5.73 0.25 -4.91
C ALA A 121 6.73 -0.91 -4.92
N GLY A 122 6.76 -1.69 -6.01
CA GLY A 122 7.64 -2.86 -6.11
C GLY A 122 9.13 -2.51 -6.03
N LYS A 123 9.53 -1.34 -6.56
CA LYS A 123 10.88 -0.78 -6.39
C LYS A 123 11.28 -0.55 -4.92
N ASP A 124 10.29 -0.37 -4.06
CA ASP A 124 10.44 -0.12 -2.64
C ASP A 124 10.32 -1.38 -1.78
N LYS A 125 10.14 -2.59 -2.38
CA LYS A 125 10.07 -3.88 -1.66
C LYS A 125 11.15 -4.04 -0.60
N LYS A 126 12.38 -3.56 -0.85
CA LYS A 126 13.51 -3.63 0.09
C LYS A 126 13.29 -2.92 1.43
N LYS A 127 12.34 -1.97 1.49
CA LYS A 127 11.93 -1.28 2.72
C LYS A 127 11.06 -2.17 3.61
N LEU A 128 10.38 -3.16 3.03
CA LEU A 128 9.51 -4.09 3.74
C LEU A 128 10.23 -5.40 4.05
N LYS A 129 10.42 -5.69 5.34
CA LYS A 129 10.92 -6.99 5.81
C LYS A 129 9.82 -7.70 6.59
N VAL A 130 9.26 -8.78 6.04
CA VAL A 130 8.25 -9.60 6.72
C VAL A 130 8.91 -10.82 7.36
N THR A 131 8.69 -11.02 8.65
CA THR A 131 9.23 -12.15 9.42
C THR A 131 8.27 -13.33 9.43
N SER A 132 6.96 -13.08 9.40
CA SER A 132 5.93 -14.12 9.36
C SER A 132 4.65 -13.63 8.68
N ALA A 133 3.93 -14.58 8.07
CA ALA A 133 2.54 -14.43 7.66
C ALA A 133 1.74 -15.61 8.21
N THR A 134 0.72 -15.33 9.02
CA THR A 134 -0.16 -16.34 9.64
C THR A 134 -1.53 -16.30 8.99
N LEU A 135 -1.90 -17.36 8.28
CA LEU A 135 -3.23 -17.58 7.74
C LEU A 135 -4.13 -18.19 8.81
N LYS A 136 -5.24 -17.53 9.09
CA LYS A 136 -6.36 -18.09 9.85
C LYS A 136 -7.59 -18.23 8.97
N ILE A 137 -8.28 -19.34 9.12
CA ILE A 137 -9.58 -19.58 8.49
C ILE A 137 -10.57 -19.96 9.58
N ASP A 138 -11.68 -19.24 9.63
CA ASP A 138 -12.72 -19.36 10.65
C ASP A 138 -12.17 -19.21 12.09
N GLY A 139 -11.13 -18.39 12.26
CA GLY A 139 -10.43 -18.15 13.53
C GLY A 139 -9.33 -19.17 13.87
N LYS A 140 -9.25 -20.30 13.16
CA LYS A 140 -8.23 -21.34 13.38
C LYS A 140 -7.00 -21.08 12.53
N THR A 141 -5.81 -21.22 13.11
CA THR A 141 -4.54 -21.16 12.38
C THR A 141 -4.44 -22.33 11.42
N VAL A 142 -4.28 -22.02 10.14
CA VAL A 142 -4.06 -23.02 9.08
C VAL A 142 -2.57 -23.17 8.81
N LYS A 143 -1.84 -22.05 8.71
CA LYS A 143 -0.41 -22.04 8.45
C LYS A 143 0.22 -20.74 8.93
N THR A 144 1.41 -20.85 9.52
CA THR A 144 2.33 -19.72 9.65
C THR A 144 3.51 -19.95 8.69
N VAL A 145 3.69 -19.03 7.75
CA VAL A 145 4.82 -19.01 6.83
C VAL A 145 5.89 -18.09 7.40
N LYS A 146 7.04 -18.64 7.79
CA LYS A 146 8.20 -17.87 8.23
C LYS A 146 8.95 -17.30 7.02
N LYS A 147 9.31 -16.02 7.08
CA LYS A 147 9.96 -15.27 5.97
C LYS A 147 9.24 -15.54 4.63
N PRO A 148 7.96 -15.14 4.52
CA PRO A 148 7.17 -15.37 3.31
C PRO A 148 7.85 -14.71 2.10
N THR A 149 7.57 -15.26 0.92
CA THR A 149 8.04 -14.67 -0.34
C THR A 149 7.41 -13.29 -0.53
N LEU A 150 8.23 -12.32 -0.91
CA LEU A 150 7.78 -11.01 -1.33
C LEU A 150 7.96 -10.84 -2.83
N THR A 151 6.91 -10.36 -3.48
CA THR A 151 6.91 -9.91 -4.87
C THR A 151 7.22 -8.40 -4.91
N PRO A 152 7.96 -7.85 -5.89
CA PRO A 152 8.43 -8.49 -7.12
C PRO A 152 9.41 -9.64 -6.87
N ASP A 153 9.36 -10.68 -7.68
CA ASP A 153 10.28 -11.81 -7.56
C ASP A 153 11.74 -11.42 -7.90
N PRO A 154 12.75 -12.20 -7.48
CA PRO A 154 14.14 -11.96 -7.91
C PRO A 154 14.26 -11.86 -9.43
N GLY A 155 14.85 -10.77 -9.92
CA GLY A 155 15.02 -10.50 -11.36
C GLY A 155 13.76 -9.99 -12.08
N ALA A 156 12.60 -9.94 -11.42
CA ALA A 156 11.37 -9.44 -12.00
C ALA A 156 11.19 -7.94 -11.71
N LYS A 157 10.59 -7.22 -12.68
CA LYS A 157 10.14 -5.84 -12.51
C LYS A 157 8.62 -5.84 -12.46
N GLN A 158 8.07 -5.54 -11.28
CA GLN A 158 6.64 -5.33 -11.07
C GLN A 158 6.48 -4.09 -10.20
N ASP A 159 5.38 -3.35 -10.39
CA ASP A 159 5.19 -2.05 -9.74
C ASP A 159 4.63 -2.15 -8.33
N PHE A 160 4.35 -3.35 -7.83
CA PHE A 160 3.68 -3.59 -6.55
C PHE A 160 4.49 -4.51 -5.62
N THR A 161 4.26 -4.37 -4.32
CA THR A 161 4.79 -5.27 -3.29
C THR A 161 3.69 -6.13 -2.67
N GLN A 162 3.88 -7.45 -2.69
CA GLN A 162 2.94 -8.42 -2.12
C GLN A 162 3.63 -9.41 -1.19
N VAL A 163 2.96 -9.77 -0.09
CA VAL A 163 3.38 -10.80 0.86
C VAL A 163 2.64 -12.10 0.54
N MET A 164 3.33 -13.07 -0.04
CA MET A 164 2.72 -14.31 -0.51
C MET A 164 2.54 -15.32 0.63
N VAL A 165 1.35 -15.92 0.71
CA VAL A 165 1.05 -17.03 1.62
C VAL A 165 0.81 -18.32 0.82
N VAL A 166 -0.07 -18.25 -0.17
CA VAL A 166 -0.37 -19.31 -1.14
C VAL A 166 -0.35 -18.68 -2.52
N ASN A 167 0.33 -19.28 -3.50
CA ASN A 167 0.24 -18.82 -4.89
C ASN A 167 0.76 -19.92 -5.83
N THR A 168 -0.17 -20.57 -6.54
CA THR A 168 0.13 -21.65 -7.50
C THR A 168 1.05 -21.24 -8.65
N TRP A 169 1.08 -19.95 -9.00
CA TRP A 169 1.87 -19.42 -10.11
C TRP A 169 3.22 -18.84 -9.67
N ASN A 170 3.47 -18.74 -8.36
CA ASN A 170 4.73 -18.24 -7.83
C ASN A 170 5.57 -19.39 -7.26
N LYS A 171 6.61 -19.80 -8.00
CA LYS A 171 7.51 -20.90 -7.59
C LYS A 171 8.18 -20.67 -6.23
N TYR A 172 8.43 -19.42 -5.84
CA TYR A 172 9.06 -19.11 -4.55
C TYR A 172 8.05 -19.24 -3.41
N SER A 173 6.79 -18.88 -3.63
CA SER A 173 5.70 -19.12 -2.68
C SER A 173 5.42 -20.60 -2.51
N GLU A 174 5.34 -21.38 -3.60
CA GLU A 174 5.09 -22.83 -3.55
C GLU A 174 6.16 -23.58 -2.74
N LYS A 175 7.41 -23.13 -2.80
CA LYS A 175 8.51 -23.66 -1.95
C LYS A 175 8.28 -23.43 -0.45
N LYS A 176 7.55 -22.38 -0.07
CA LYS A 176 7.29 -22.01 1.35
C LYS A 176 6.01 -22.65 1.87
N TYR A 177 4.97 -22.69 1.05
CA TYR A 177 3.72 -23.36 1.36
C TYR A 177 2.99 -23.72 0.06
N LYS A 178 2.93 -25.03 -0.23
CA LYS A 178 2.27 -25.56 -1.41
C LYS A 178 0.77 -25.28 -1.38
N ALA A 179 0.22 -24.70 -2.44
CA ALA A 179 -1.21 -24.44 -2.55
C ALA A 179 -2.06 -25.70 -2.38
N ALA A 180 -1.59 -26.84 -2.90
CA ALA A 180 -2.25 -28.15 -2.76
C ALA A 180 -2.41 -28.60 -1.28
N SER A 181 -1.61 -28.07 -0.37
CA SER A 181 -1.71 -28.33 1.07
C SER A 181 -2.73 -27.43 1.78
N CYS A 182 -3.22 -26.36 1.13
CA CYS A 182 -4.22 -25.45 1.68
C CYS A 182 -5.63 -25.83 1.17
N LYS A 183 -6.23 -26.85 1.79
CA LYS A 183 -7.57 -27.35 1.41
C LYS A 183 -8.72 -26.74 2.22
N LYS A 184 -8.41 -26.06 3.32
CA LYS A 184 -9.42 -25.46 4.20
C LYS A 184 -10.04 -24.24 3.51
N MET A 185 -11.37 -24.25 3.39
CA MET A 185 -12.16 -23.12 2.90
C MET A 185 -12.88 -22.41 4.06
N PRO A 186 -13.13 -21.09 3.96
CA PRO A 186 -13.79 -20.31 5.00
C PRO A 186 -15.30 -20.56 4.96
N LYS A 187 -15.91 -20.57 6.14
CA LYS A 187 -17.37 -20.49 6.29
C LYS A 187 -17.80 -19.10 6.71
N LYS A 188 -16.99 -18.44 7.55
CA LYS A 188 -17.30 -17.15 8.18
C LYS A 188 -16.17 -16.13 8.09
N SER A 189 -14.91 -16.57 8.05
CA SER A 189 -13.79 -15.63 7.98
C SER A 189 -12.51 -16.23 7.40
N ILE A 190 -11.72 -15.37 6.79
CA ILE A 190 -10.33 -15.60 6.41
C ILE A 190 -9.53 -14.38 6.82
N SER A 191 -8.36 -14.57 7.42
CA SER A 191 -7.46 -13.48 7.75
C SER A 191 -6.00 -13.87 7.56
N VAL A 192 -5.19 -12.87 7.25
CA VAL A 192 -3.73 -13.00 7.25
C VAL A 192 -3.16 -11.94 8.19
N THR A 193 -2.42 -12.40 9.20
CA THR A 193 -1.64 -11.54 10.07
C THR A 193 -0.19 -11.54 9.60
N ILE A 194 0.35 -10.37 9.26
CA ILE A 194 1.77 -10.22 8.89
C ILE A 194 2.51 -9.44 9.97
N SER A 195 3.73 -9.88 10.28
CA SER A 195 4.63 -9.21 11.21
C SER A 195 5.97 -8.92 10.54
N GLY A 196 6.60 -7.81 10.90
CA GLY A 196 7.82 -7.39 10.22
C GLY A 196 8.34 -6.03 10.64
N THR A 197 9.11 -5.43 9.75
CA THR A 197 9.63 -4.07 9.88
C THR A 197 9.50 -3.34 8.55
N LEU A 198 9.00 -2.11 8.58
CA LEU A 198 9.02 -1.16 7.47
C LEU A 198 10.09 -0.10 7.77
N LYS A 199 11.03 0.10 6.85
CA LYS A 199 12.14 1.06 6.97
C LYS A 199 11.79 2.43 6.41
#